data_AF-A0A453IYD6-F1
#
_entry.id   AF-A0A453IYD6-F1
#
_cell.length_a   1.000
_cell.length_b   1.000
_cell.length_c   1.000
_cell.angle_alpha   90.00
_cell.angle_beta   90.00
_cell.angle_gamma   90.00
#
_symmetry.space_group_name_H-M   'P 1'
#
loop_
_entity.id
_entity.type
_entity.pdbx_description
1 polymer ?
#
loop_
_entity_poly.entity_id
_entity_poly.type
_entity_poly.pdbx_seq_one_letter_code
_entity_poly.pdbx_strand_id
1 'polypeptide(L)'
;MSLACKEYYDPNRSMLELVFAPAEEWIGRSDTEIIEATMLELAKLFPDEIAADQSKAKILKYHVVKTPRSVYKTVPNCEPCRPLQRSPIEGFYLAGDYTKQKYLASMEGAVLSGKFCAQSIVQDSKMLSRRSQESLQSEAPVASQL
;
A
#
# COMPACT_ATOMS: atom_id res chain seq x y z
N MET A 1 9.72 22.10 -4.75
CA MET A 1 8.41 21.83 -5.40
C MET A 1 8.49 20.46 -6.08
N SER A 2 7.41 19.67 -6.05
CA SER A 2 7.44 18.24 -6.44
C SER A 2 7.98 18.02 -7.87
N LEU A 3 9.11 17.34 -7.99
CA LEU A 3 9.63 16.84 -9.29
C LEU A 3 8.86 15.60 -9.78
N ALA A 4 8.06 14.98 -8.89
CA ALA A 4 7.39 13.72 -9.15
C ALA A 4 6.04 13.90 -9.88
N CYS A 5 5.35 15.03 -9.68
CA CYS A 5 4.04 15.29 -10.28
C CYS A 5 4.00 16.68 -10.94
N LYS A 6 4.27 16.75 -12.25
CA LYS A 6 4.30 18.00 -13.03
C LYS A 6 3.00 18.81 -12.94
N GLU A 7 1.86 18.14 -12.80
CA GLU A 7 0.54 18.75 -12.70
C GLU A 7 0.35 19.61 -11.45
N TYR A 8 1.13 19.35 -10.39
CA TYR A 8 1.10 20.12 -9.14
C TYR A 8 2.22 21.16 -9.05
N TYR A 9 3.05 21.31 -10.08
CA TYR A 9 4.09 22.33 -10.11
C TYR A 9 3.47 23.70 -10.37
N ASP A 10 3.74 24.65 -9.48
CA ASP A 10 3.34 26.05 -9.64
C ASP A 10 4.37 27.00 -9.01
N PRO A 11 5.08 27.84 -9.79
CA PRO A 11 6.17 28.67 -9.26
C PRO A 11 5.74 29.67 -8.17
N ASN A 12 4.45 29.99 -8.08
CA ASN A 12 3.89 30.97 -7.14
C ASN A 12 3.02 30.33 -6.04
N ARG A 13 2.86 29.01 -6.04
CA ARG A 13 2.06 28.28 -5.02
C ARG A 13 2.83 27.07 -4.51
N SER A 14 2.94 26.95 -3.20
CA SER A 14 3.49 25.76 -2.54
C SER A 14 2.38 24.78 -2.15
N MET A 15 2.73 23.49 -2.09
CA MET A 15 1.88 22.42 -1.58
C MET A 15 2.70 21.61 -0.59
N LEU A 16 2.12 21.31 0.57
CA LEU A 16 2.71 20.47 1.61
C LEU A 16 1.92 19.16 1.68
N GLU A 17 2.58 18.04 1.41
CA GLU A 17 2.04 16.69 1.63
C GLU A 17 2.65 16.13 2.91
N LEU A 18 1.80 15.82 3.88
CA LEU A 18 2.23 15.42 5.23
C LEU A 18 1.59 14.09 5.61
N VAL A 19 2.38 13.24 6.27
CA VAL A 19 1.87 12.02 6.90
C VAL A 19 1.47 12.33 8.33
N PHE A 20 0.19 12.16 8.65
CA PHE A 20 -0.32 12.30 10.01
C PHE A 20 -0.30 10.94 10.73
N ALA A 21 0.60 10.76 11.71
CA ALA A 21 0.72 9.53 12.48
C ALA A 21 1.23 9.82 13.92
N PRO A 22 0.83 9.03 14.94
CA PRO A 22 -0.14 7.94 14.90
C PRO A 22 -1.59 8.44 14.69
N ALA A 23 -2.38 7.70 13.92
CA ALA A 23 -3.70 8.15 13.47
C ALA A 23 -4.90 7.44 14.13
N GLU A 24 -4.68 6.57 15.12
CA GLU A 24 -5.72 5.72 15.72
C GLU A 24 -6.92 6.55 16.25
N GLU A 25 -6.65 7.62 16.99
CA GLU A 25 -7.68 8.53 17.53
C GLU A 25 -8.15 9.62 16.54
N TRP A 26 -7.52 9.70 15.38
CA TRP A 26 -7.74 10.74 14.38
C TRP A 26 -8.53 10.25 13.18
N ILE A 27 -8.50 8.94 12.90
CA ILE A 27 -9.07 8.36 11.68
C ILE A 27 -10.59 8.56 11.58
N GLY A 28 -11.28 8.63 12.73
CA GLY A 28 -12.71 8.89 12.82
C GLY A 28 -13.10 10.38 12.93
N ARG A 29 -12.13 11.29 13.10
CA ARG A 29 -12.41 12.72 13.23
C ARG A 29 -12.72 13.36 11.88
N SER A 30 -13.34 14.54 11.91
CA SER A 30 -13.62 15.32 10.70
C SER A 30 -12.33 15.80 10.04
N ASP A 31 -12.39 16.09 8.74
CA ASP A 31 -11.25 16.63 8.00
C ASP A 31 -10.82 18.00 8.55
N THR A 32 -11.78 18.80 9.00
CA THR A 32 -11.52 20.11 9.63
C THR A 32 -10.70 19.97 10.91
N GLU A 33 -11.04 19.02 11.80
CA GLU A 33 -10.26 18.78 13.03
C GLU A 33 -8.82 18.34 12.71
N ILE A 34 -8.63 17.52 11.67
CA ILE A 34 -7.30 17.08 11.23
C ILE A 34 -6.50 18.25 10.67
N ILE A 35 -7.13 19.12 9.86
CA ILE A 35 -6.48 20.31 9.29
C ILE A 35 -6.12 21.31 10.39
N GLU A 36 -7.00 21.55 11.36
CA GLU A 36 -6.72 22.43 12.51
C GLU A 36 -5.51 21.93 13.30
N ALA A 37 -5.47 20.64 13.64
CA ALA A 37 -4.33 20.04 14.33
C ALA A 37 -3.03 20.13 13.50
N THR A 38 -3.12 19.89 12.19
CA THR A 38 -1.98 20.01 11.27
C THR A 38 -1.46 21.45 11.22
N MET A 39 -2.35 22.44 11.20
CA MET A 39 -1.97 23.85 11.17
C MET A 39 -1.31 24.32 12.46
N LEU A 40 -1.71 23.78 13.62
CA LEU A 40 -1.04 24.05 14.89
C LEU A 40 0.40 23.52 14.90
N GLU A 41 0.67 22.36 14.31
CA GLU A 41 2.03 21.83 14.18
C GLU A 41 2.84 22.60 13.11
N LEU A 42 2.23 22.94 11.97
CA LEU A 42 2.89 23.75 10.94
C LEU A 42 3.28 25.14 11.46
N ALA A 43 2.48 25.75 12.34
CA ALA A 43 2.82 27.03 12.96
C ALA A 43 4.05 26.94 13.89
N LYS A 44 4.38 25.75 14.40
CA LYS A 44 5.64 25.53 15.15
C LYS A 44 6.83 25.34 14.21
N LEU A 45 6.63 24.66 13.08
CA LEU A 45 7.68 24.37 12.10
C LEU A 45 8.04 25.60 11.24
N PHE A 46 7.04 26.40 10.89
CA PHE A 46 7.16 27.59 10.05
C PHE A 46 6.60 28.82 10.77
N PRO A 47 7.16 29.20 11.92
CA PRO A 47 6.59 30.22 12.79
C PRO A 47 6.47 31.58 12.11
N ASP A 48 7.30 31.87 11.12
CA ASP A 48 7.32 33.14 10.40
C ASP A 48 6.40 33.18 9.17
N GLU A 49 5.97 32.02 8.66
CA GLU A 49 5.28 31.90 7.37
C GLU A 49 3.85 31.34 7.50
N ILE A 50 3.60 30.46 8.48
CA ILE A 50 2.32 29.79 8.68
C ILE A 50 1.78 30.09 10.07
N ALA A 51 0.52 30.48 10.15
CA ALA A 51 -0.20 30.66 11.40
C ALA A 51 -1.54 29.91 11.34
N ALA A 52 -1.95 29.29 12.44
CA ALA A 52 -3.12 28.42 12.47
C ALA A 52 -4.44 29.19 12.22
N ASP A 53 -4.48 30.47 12.57
CA ASP A 53 -5.58 31.39 12.27
C ASP A 53 -5.58 31.91 10.83
N GLN A 54 -4.62 31.47 10.00
CA GLN A 54 -4.41 31.94 8.62
C GLN A 54 -4.13 33.45 8.51
N SER A 55 -3.56 34.07 9.55
CA SER A 55 -3.09 35.46 9.51
C SER A 55 -1.90 35.67 8.57
N LYS A 56 -1.16 34.59 8.26
CA LYS A 56 -0.01 34.56 7.35
C LYS A 56 -0.36 33.84 6.05
N ALA A 57 0.36 32.77 5.68
CA ALA A 57 -0.02 31.92 4.56
C ALA A 57 -1.42 31.33 4.76
N LYS A 58 -2.22 31.33 3.68
CA LYS A 58 -3.63 30.90 3.69
C LYS A 58 -3.81 29.61 2.91
N ILE A 59 -4.64 28.71 3.42
CA ILE A 59 -4.97 27.46 2.76
C ILE A 59 -5.95 27.78 1.62
N LEU A 60 -5.55 27.53 0.38
CA LEU A 60 -6.44 27.68 -0.78
C LEU A 60 -7.42 26.50 -0.91
N LYS A 61 -6.92 25.30 -0.64
CA LYS A 61 -7.67 24.03 -0.63
C LYS A 61 -6.89 23.00 0.18
N TYR A 62 -7.56 21.97 0.66
CA TYR A 62 -6.95 20.81 1.29
C TYR A 62 -7.58 19.52 0.77
N HIS A 63 -6.87 18.41 0.93
CA HIS A 63 -7.40 17.07 0.72
C HIS A 63 -6.87 16.15 1.81
N VAL A 64 -7.75 15.54 2.59
CA VAL A 64 -7.37 14.57 3.63
C VAL A 64 -7.64 13.17 3.08
N VAL A 65 -6.60 12.34 2.99
CA VAL A 65 -6.73 10.94 2.56
C VAL A 65 -6.56 10.05 3.78
N LYS A 66 -7.62 9.32 4.14
CA LYS A 66 -7.66 8.45 5.32
C LYS A 66 -7.53 6.99 4.92
N THR A 67 -6.43 6.35 5.32
CA THR A 67 -6.20 4.92 5.10
C THR A 67 -6.20 4.19 6.44
N PRO A 68 -7.37 3.76 6.98
CA PRO A 68 -7.49 3.19 8.33
C PRO A 68 -6.72 1.88 8.51
N ARG A 69 -6.53 1.13 7.42
CA ARG A 69 -5.81 -0.15 7.37
C ARG A 69 -4.82 -0.08 6.22
N SER A 70 -3.68 0.56 6.45
CA SER A 70 -2.62 0.75 5.46
C SER A 70 -1.71 -0.48 5.41
N VAL A 71 -0.46 -0.36 5.83
CA VAL A 71 0.47 -1.48 6.01
C VAL A 71 0.15 -2.24 7.29
N TYR A 72 0.57 -3.50 7.38
CA TYR A 72 0.42 -4.26 8.63
C TYR A 72 1.23 -3.58 9.76
N LYS A 73 0.69 -3.58 10.99
CA LYS A 73 1.39 -3.03 12.15
C LYS A 73 2.52 -3.99 12.54
N THR A 74 3.77 -3.59 12.33
CA THR A 74 4.97 -4.39 12.67
C THR A 74 5.24 -4.41 14.17
N VAL A 75 4.38 -5.10 14.92
CA VAL A 75 4.58 -5.36 16.36
C VAL A 75 5.54 -6.53 16.56
N PRO A 76 6.14 -6.69 17.77
CA PRO A 76 6.97 -7.85 18.06
C PRO A 76 6.25 -9.17 17.74
N ASN A 77 7.02 -10.16 17.29
CA ASN A 77 6.54 -11.51 16.93
C ASN A 77 5.63 -11.60 15.68
N CYS A 78 5.56 -10.57 14.81
CA CYS A 78 4.90 -10.70 13.51
C CYS A 78 5.67 -11.55 12.49
N GLU A 79 7.00 -11.63 12.60
CA GLU A 79 7.87 -12.22 11.57
C GLU A 79 7.60 -13.73 11.31
N PRO A 80 7.26 -14.57 12.31
CA PRO A 80 6.80 -15.94 12.07
C PRO A 80 5.45 -16.06 11.34
N CYS A 81 4.60 -15.04 11.43
CA CYS A 81 3.26 -15.04 10.82
C CYS A 81 3.28 -14.66 9.33
N ARG A 82 4.41 -14.14 8.81
CA ARG A 82 4.52 -13.68 7.42
C ARG A 82 4.62 -14.89 6.47
N PRO A 83 3.66 -15.08 5.56
CA PRO A 83 3.66 -16.25 4.68
C PRO A 83 4.71 -16.13 3.57
N LEU A 84 5.28 -17.26 3.15
CA LEU A 84 6.05 -17.33 1.91
C LEU A 84 5.11 -17.14 0.69
N GLN A 85 5.69 -16.82 -0.46
CA GLN A 85 4.92 -16.55 -1.68
C GLN A 85 4.25 -17.80 -2.25
N ARG A 86 4.86 -18.99 -2.08
CA ARG A 86 4.23 -20.29 -2.37
C ARG A 86 3.42 -20.75 -1.16
N SER A 87 2.11 -20.88 -1.33
CA SER A 87 1.22 -21.39 -0.29
C SER A 87 1.19 -22.93 -0.26
N PRO A 88 0.66 -23.57 0.80
CA PRO A 88 0.45 -25.01 0.81
C PRO A 88 -0.68 -25.48 -0.11
N ILE A 89 -1.50 -24.56 -0.64
CA ILE A 89 -2.58 -24.87 -1.57
C ILE A 89 -2.01 -24.84 -2.99
N GLU A 90 -2.08 -25.98 -3.69
CA GLU A 90 -1.55 -26.10 -5.05
C GLU A 90 -2.17 -25.08 -6.00
N GLY A 91 -1.32 -24.35 -6.73
CA GLY A 91 -1.74 -23.31 -7.66
C GLY A 91 -2.19 -21.99 -7.01
N PHE A 92 -2.08 -21.86 -5.68
CA PHE A 92 -2.40 -20.62 -4.96
C PHE A 92 -1.13 -19.97 -4.42
N TYR A 93 -0.91 -18.70 -4.78
CA TYR A 93 0.29 -17.92 -4.44
C TYR A 93 -0.09 -16.58 -3.83
N LEU A 94 0.79 -16.03 -3.00
CA LEU A 94 0.61 -14.74 -2.33
C LEU A 94 1.70 -13.75 -2.74
N ALA A 95 1.30 -12.51 -2.95
CA ALA A 95 2.20 -11.38 -3.17
C ALA A 95 1.69 -10.16 -2.38
N GLY A 96 2.61 -9.29 -1.98
CA GLY A 96 2.35 -8.15 -1.13
C GLY A 96 3.46 -7.95 -0.11
N ASP A 97 3.62 -6.71 0.33
CA ASP A 97 4.65 -6.31 1.29
C ASP A 97 4.61 -7.10 2.62
N TYR A 98 3.41 -7.54 3.03
CA TYR A 98 3.16 -8.38 4.21
C TYR A 98 3.76 -9.80 4.10
N THR A 99 3.95 -10.33 2.89
CA THR A 99 4.56 -11.65 2.67
C THR A 99 6.03 -11.65 3.11
N LYS A 100 6.63 -12.84 3.28
CA LYS A 100 7.97 -13.04 3.80
C LYS A 100 9.03 -12.49 2.85
N GLN A 101 9.64 -11.37 3.24
CA GLN A 101 10.76 -10.71 2.56
C GLN A 101 11.47 -9.75 3.54
N LYS A 102 12.68 -9.29 3.21
CA LYS A 102 13.60 -8.61 4.15
C LYS A 102 13.51 -7.07 4.23
N TYR A 103 12.73 -6.42 3.37
CA TYR A 103 12.63 -4.97 3.20
C TYR A 103 11.35 -4.34 3.78
N LEU A 104 10.81 -4.92 4.86
CA LEU A 104 9.68 -4.37 5.63
C LEU A 104 8.39 -4.20 4.81
N ALA A 105 7.34 -3.67 5.43
CA ALA A 105 6.13 -3.24 4.74
C ALA A 105 6.41 -1.94 3.96
N SER A 106 6.90 -2.07 2.74
CA SER A 106 7.38 -0.94 1.93
C SER A 106 7.16 -1.18 0.44
N MET A 107 7.36 -0.14 -0.38
CA MET A 107 7.37 -0.27 -1.83
C MET A 107 8.40 -1.31 -2.31
N GLU A 108 9.61 -1.31 -1.73
CA GLU A 108 10.64 -2.30 -2.04
C GLU A 108 10.19 -3.71 -1.63
N GLY A 109 9.57 -3.85 -0.45
CA GLY A 109 9.02 -5.11 0.01
C GLY A 109 7.92 -5.66 -0.90
N ALA A 110 7.04 -4.79 -1.40
CA ALA A 110 5.99 -5.14 -2.35
C ALA A 110 6.57 -5.62 -3.68
N VAL A 111 7.53 -4.88 -4.25
CA VAL A 111 8.19 -5.24 -5.51
C VAL A 111 8.96 -6.56 -5.37
N LEU A 112 9.75 -6.71 -4.30
CA LEU A 112 10.50 -7.94 -4.05
C LEU A 112 9.58 -9.14 -3.83
N SER A 113 8.48 -8.96 -3.10
CA SER A 113 7.45 -9.98 -2.93
C SER A 113 6.87 -10.43 -4.28
N GLY A 114 6.53 -9.48 -5.16
CA GLY A 114 6.07 -9.78 -6.52
C GLY A 114 7.11 -10.60 -7.31
N LYS A 115 8.39 -10.22 -7.21
CA LYS A 115 9.49 -10.97 -7.84
C LYS A 115 9.60 -12.40 -7.32
N PHE A 116 9.49 -12.62 -6.00
CA PHE A 116 9.52 -13.96 -5.41
C PHE A 116 8.27 -14.80 -5.74
N CYS A 117 7.11 -14.16 -5.86
CA CYS A 117 5.88 -14.82 -6.28
C CYS A 117 6.00 -15.31 -7.73
N ALA A 118 6.41 -14.44 -8.65
CA ALA A 118 6.68 -14.82 -10.04
C ALA A 118 7.74 -15.94 -10.15
N GLN A 119 8.82 -15.85 -9.36
CA GLN A 119 9.84 -16.89 -9.29
C GLN A 119 9.26 -18.25 -8.86
N SER A 120 8.40 -18.26 -7.84
CA SER A 120 7.75 -19.48 -7.33
C SER A 120 6.83 -20.11 -8.39
N ILE A 121 6.07 -19.29 -9.11
CA ILE A 121 5.19 -19.75 -10.22
C ILE A 121 6.00 -20.38 -11.35
N VAL A 122 7.09 -19.73 -11.79
CA VAL A 122 7.93 -20.25 -12.89
C VAL A 122 8.62 -21.57 -12.49
N GLN A 123 9.05 -21.69 -11.23
CA GLN A 123 9.60 -22.94 -10.70
C GLN A 123 8.60 -24.10 -10.73
N ASP A 124 7.32 -23.79 -10.48
CA ASP A 124 6.24 -24.78 -10.44
C ASP A 124 5.58 -25.02 -11.81
N SER A 125 6.05 -24.34 -12.87
CA SER A 125 5.43 -24.31 -14.20
C SER A 125 5.08 -25.69 -14.76
N LYS A 126 5.92 -26.70 -14.56
CA LYS A 126 5.65 -28.09 -15.01
C LYS A 126 4.43 -28.69 -14.33
N MET A 127 4.35 -28.54 -13.01
CA MET A 127 3.22 -29.03 -12.21
C MET A 127 1.94 -28.31 -12.59
N LEU A 128 1.99 -26.97 -12.71
CA LEU A 128 0.85 -26.14 -13.11
C LEU A 128 0.35 -26.48 -14.52
N SER A 129 1.26 -26.73 -15.45
CA SER A 129 0.92 -27.11 -16.83
C SER A 129 0.25 -28.49 -16.88
N ARG A 130 0.76 -29.48 -16.13
CA ARG A 130 0.16 -30.82 -16.03
C ARG A 130 -1.26 -30.74 -15.47
N ARG A 131 -1.46 -29.99 -14.38
CA ARG A 131 -2.79 -29.79 -13.79
C ARG A 131 -3.78 -29.21 -14.81
N SER A 132 -3.36 -28.23 -15.62
CA SER A 132 -4.21 -27.65 -16.66
C SER A 132 -4.60 -28.67 -17.74
N GLN A 133 -3.71 -29.60 -18.10
CA GLN A 133 -4.02 -30.65 -19.07
C GLN A 133 -5.02 -31.66 -18.50
N GLU A 134 -4.86 -32.03 -17.23
CA GLU A 134 -5.77 -32.95 -16.52
C GLU A 134 -7.17 -32.36 -16.37
N SER A 135 -7.29 -31.06 -16.07
CA SER A 135 -8.61 -30.40 -15.99
C SER A 135 -9.32 -30.39 -17.35
N LEU A 136 -8.60 -30.08 -18.44
CA LEU A 136 -9.16 -30.07 -19.80
C LEU A 136 -9.63 -31.46 -20.26
N GLN A 137 -8.93 -32.53 -19.87
CA GLN A 137 -9.36 -33.90 -20.18
C GLN A 137 -10.60 -34.32 -19.39
N SER A 138 -10.77 -33.81 -18.16
CA SER A 138 -11.94 -34.12 -17.32
C SER A 138 -13.23 -33.40 -17.75
N GLU A 139 -13.12 -32.29 -18.49
CA GLU A 139 -14.26 -31.51 -19.00
C GLU A 139 -14.71 -31.92 -20.41
N ALA A 140 -13.99 -32.83 -21.09
CA ALA A 140 -14.43 -33.37 -22.37
C ALA A 140 -15.70 -34.22 -22.18
N PRO A 141 -16.78 -34.02 -22.96
CA PRO A 141 -17.98 -34.82 -22.82
C PRO A 141 -17.62 -36.28 -23.12
N VAL A 142 -18.05 -37.20 -22.25
CA VAL A 142 -18.05 -38.63 -22.52
C VAL A 142 -18.92 -38.86 -23.75
N ALA A 143 -18.33 -38.79 -24.95
CA ALA A 143 -19.01 -39.13 -26.18
C ALA A 143 -19.43 -40.60 -26.07
N SER A 144 -20.74 -40.83 -26.20
CA SER A 144 -21.40 -42.12 -26.01
C SER A 144 -20.69 -43.23 -26.76
N GLN A 145 -20.20 -44.24 -26.03
CA GLN A 145 -20.03 -45.58 -26.58
C GLN A 145 -21.37 -46.30 -26.42
N LEU A 146 -22.19 -46.24 -27.47
CA LEU A 146 -23.20 -47.25 -27.81
C LEU A 146 -22.61 -48.14 -28.90
#